data_AF-A0A2T0S8Q4-F1
#
_entry.id   AF-A0A2T0S8Q4-F1
#
_cell.length_a   1.000
_cell.length_b   1.000
_cell.length_c   1.000
_cell.angle_alpha   90.00
_cell.angle_beta   90.00
_cell.angle_gamma   90.00
#
_symmetry.space_group_name_H-M   'P 1'
#
loop_
_entity.id
_entity.type
_entity.pdbx_description
1 polymer ?
#
loop_
_entity_poly.entity_id
_entity_poly.type
_entity_poly.pdbx_seq_one_letter_code
_entity_poly.pdbx_strand_id
1 'polypeptide(L)'
;MQAFLAQLELLLSTFPPTVLKILCPMAGSLCSAIVLAIATDVVATPKQIAGQFVVGWLAGGFCGPLLSPYLKLPDYTLGFVTGGVGYWGFTEYRKKKLKEIIDRQPPQNNANDATP
;
A
#
# COMPACT_ATOMS: atom_id res chain seq x y z
N MET A 1 -8.15 -20.40 17.69
CA MET A 1 -7.13 -19.63 16.93
C MET A 1 -6.02 -20.54 16.40
N GLN A 2 -5.36 -21.35 17.22
CA GLN A 2 -4.31 -22.29 16.76
C GLN A 2 -4.80 -23.36 15.77
N ALA A 3 -5.98 -23.94 15.98
CA ALA A 3 -6.56 -24.93 15.06
C ALA A 3 -6.86 -24.34 13.66
N PHE A 4 -7.28 -23.07 13.60
CA PHE A 4 -7.51 -22.36 12.34
C PHE A 4 -6.19 -22.08 11.62
N LEU A 5 -5.15 -21.66 12.35
CA LEU A 5 -3.82 -21.45 11.78
C LEU A 5 -3.22 -22.75 11.22
N ALA A 6 -3.36 -23.86 11.93
CA ALA A 6 -2.88 -25.17 11.48
C ALA A 6 -3.62 -25.68 10.23
N GLN A 7 -4.94 -25.46 10.15
CA GLN A 7 -5.71 -25.77 8.94
C GLN A 7 -5.35 -24.87 7.76
N LEU A 8 -5.08 -23.58 8.02
CA LEU A 8 -4.65 -22.64 7.00
C LEU A 8 -3.27 -23.02 6.45
N GLU A 9 -2.34 -23.40 7.32
CA GLU A 9 -0.99 -23.86 6.97
C GLU A 9 -1.04 -25.14 6.13
N LEU A 10 -1.89 -26.10 6.51
CA LEU A 10 -2.09 -27.33 5.75
C LEU A 10 -2.69 -27.04 4.36
N LEU A 11 -3.70 -26.18 4.26
CA LEU A 11 -4.24 -25.73 2.97
C LEU A 11 -3.18 -25.00 2.12
N LEU A 12 -2.43 -24.07 2.71
CA LEU A 12 -1.36 -23.31 2.04
C LEU A 12 -0.23 -24.21 1.54
N SER A 13 0.12 -25.27 2.28
CA SER A 13 1.14 -26.25 1.88
C SER A 13 0.70 -27.13 0.71
N THR A 14 -0.61 -27.23 0.46
CA THR A 14 -1.18 -28.03 -0.64
C THR A 14 -1.34 -27.21 -1.93
N PHE A 15 -1.27 -25.88 -1.84
CA PHE A 15 -1.42 -25.03 -3.02
C PHE A 15 -0.17 -25.02 -3.90
N PRO A 16 -0.33 -25.00 -5.23
CA PRO A 16 0.79 -24.84 -6.14
C PRO A 16 1.56 -23.54 -5.80
N PRO A 17 2.90 -23.54 -5.87
CA PRO A 17 3.71 -22.36 -5.56
C PRO A 17 3.35 -21.14 -6.42
N THR A 18 2.78 -21.35 -7.61
CA THR A 18 2.25 -20.29 -8.47
C THR A 18 1.05 -19.57 -7.83
N VAL A 19 0.17 -20.28 -7.13
CA VAL A 19 -1.00 -19.69 -6.45
C VAL A 19 -0.56 -18.84 -5.25
N LEU A 20 0.44 -19.30 -4.50
CA LEU A 20 1.05 -18.55 -3.39
C LEU A 20 1.68 -17.24 -3.88
N LYS A 21 2.32 -17.24 -5.05
CA LYS A 21 2.87 -16.04 -5.68
C LYS A 21 1.79 -15.04 -6.11
N ILE A 22 0.62 -15.52 -6.55
CA ILE A 22 -0.52 -14.66 -6.91
C ILE A 22 -1.23 -14.10 -5.66
N LEU A 23 -1.17 -14.82 -4.53
CA LEU A 23 -1.67 -14.30 -3.25
C LEU A 23 -0.86 -13.12 -2.73
N CYS A 24 0.43 -13.07 -3.05
CA CYS A 24 1.34 -12.04 -2.58
C CYS A 24 0.91 -10.60 -2.93
N PRO A 25 0.59 -10.27 -4.20
CA PRO A 25 0.10 -8.94 -4.55
C PRO A 25 -1.32 -8.69 -4.00
N MET A 26 -2.16 -9.71 -3.85
CA MET A 26 -3.49 -9.56 -3.21
C MET A 26 -3.37 -9.22 -1.71
N ALA A 27 -2.44 -9.87 -1.01
CA ALA A 27 -2.14 -9.58 0.39
C ALA A 27 -1.60 -8.16 0.57
N GLY A 28 -0.74 -7.69 -0.35
CA GLY A 28 -0.26 -6.31 -0.38
C GLY A 28 -1.37 -5.28 -0.59
N SER A 29 -2.26 -5.50 -1.58
CA SER A 29 -3.44 -4.64 -1.81
C SER A 29 -4.37 -4.60 -0.61
N LEU A 30 -4.63 -5.74 0.03
CA LEU A 30 -5.46 -5.82 1.22
C LEU A 30 -4.84 -5.02 2.37
N CYS A 31 -3.54 -5.14 2.59
CA CYS A 31 -2.83 -4.37 3.61
C CYS A 31 -2.95 -2.86 3.34
N SER A 32 -2.65 -2.40 2.13
CA SER A 32 -2.77 -0.98 1.78
C SER A 32 -4.21 -0.45 1.92
N ALA A 33 -5.22 -1.27 1.62
CA ALA A 33 -6.62 -0.91 1.83
C ALA A 33 -6.98 -0.79 3.31
N ILE A 34 -6.49 -1.71 4.16
CA ILE A 34 -6.66 -1.63 5.63
C ILE A 34 -5.99 -0.37 6.17
N VAL A 35 -4.75 -0.09 5.75
CA VAL A 35 -4.03 1.11 6.22
C VAL A 35 -4.73 2.38 5.73
N LEU A 36 -5.30 2.40 4.53
CA LEU A 36 -6.13 3.51 4.05
C LEU A 36 -7.40 3.67 4.89
N ALA A 37 -8.10 2.58 5.21
CA ALA A 37 -9.30 2.62 6.05
C ALA A 37 -9.01 3.14 7.46
N ILE A 38 -7.84 2.80 8.02
CA ILE A 38 -7.39 3.33 9.32
C ILE A 38 -6.94 4.79 9.20
N ALA A 39 -6.26 5.16 8.12
CA ALA A 39 -5.72 6.52 7.93
C ALA A 39 -6.79 7.55 7.53
N THR A 40 -7.92 7.09 7.01
CA THR A 40 -9.02 7.93 6.53
C THR A 40 -10.27 7.56 7.31
N ASP A 41 -10.57 8.28 8.39
CA ASP A 41 -11.80 8.16 9.19
C ASP A 41 -13.11 8.44 8.40
N VAL A 42 -13.00 8.66 7.08
CA VAL A 42 -14.07 9.03 6.16
C VAL A 42 -14.06 8.05 4.99
N VAL A 43 -15.25 7.71 4.50
CA VAL A 43 -15.46 6.83 3.33
C VAL A 43 -14.55 7.24 2.18
N ALA A 44 -13.48 6.47 1.98
CA ALA A 44 -12.51 6.71 0.92
C ALA A 44 -13.20 6.68 -0.45
N THR A 45 -12.87 7.64 -1.31
CA THR A 45 -13.47 7.68 -2.65
C THR A 45 -13.04 6.46 -3.47
N PRO A 46 -13.87 5.95 -4.40
CA PRO A 46 -13.54 4.78 -5.21
C PRO A 46 -12.21 4.92 -5.97
N LYS A 47 -11.86 6.14 -6.40
CA LYS A 47 -10.57 6.44 -7.04
C LYS A 47 -9.39 6.29 -6.09
N GLN A 48 -9.52 6.68 -4.82
CA GLN A 48 -8.47 6.51 -3.82
C GLN A 48 -8.28 5.03 -3.48
N ILE A 49 -9.37 4.28 -3.33
CA ILE A 49 -9.32 2.84 -3.07
C ILE A 49 -8.64 2.11 -4.24
N ALA A 50 -9.02 2.42 -5.49
CA ALA A 50 -8.40 1.82 -6.67
C ALA A 50 -6.90 2.16 -6.78
N GLY A 51 -6.53 3.42 -6.53
CA GLY A 51 -5.13 3.84 -6.51
C GLY A 51 -4.31 3.07 -5.47
N GLN A 52 -4.85 2.88 -4.26
CA GLN A 52 -4.15 2.14 -3.21
C GLN A 52 -4.14 0.65 -3.39
N PHE A 53 -5.19 0.10 -4.00
CA PHE A 53 -5.20 -1.28 -4.41
C PHE A 53 -4.02 -1.54 -5.36
N VAL A 54 -3.80 -0.69 -6.36
CA VAL A 54 -2.70 -0.81 -7.33
C VAL A 54 -1.33 -0.63 -6.67
N VAL A 55 -1.17 0.36 -5.77
CA VAL A 55 0.09 0.58 -5.04
C VAL A 55 0.43 -0.64 -4.17
N GLY A 56 -0.54 -1.17 -3.42
CA GLY A 56 -0.37 -2.38 -2.62
C GLY A 56 -0.13 -3.62 -3.46
N TRP A 57 -0.77 -3.71 -4.64
CA TRP A 57 -0.60 -4.82 -5.58
C TRP A 57 0.82 -4.88 -6.11
N LEU A 58 1.35 -3.72 -6.55
CA LEU A 58 2.71 -3.58 -7.06
C LEU A 58 3.75 -3.78 -5.94
N ALA A 59 3.54 -3.17 -4.79
CA ALA A 59 4.46 -3.30 -3.65
C ALA A 59 4.51 -4.74 -3.11
N GLY A 60 3.36 -5.42 -3.02
CA GLY A 60 3.27 -6.82 -2.60
C GLY A 60 3.88 -7.76 -3.62
N GLY A 61 3.49 -7.63 -4.89
CA GLY A 61 3.93 -8.51 -5.98
C GLY A 61 5.41 -8.38 -6.31
N PHE A 62 6.00 -7.19 -6.18
CA PHE A 62 7.42 -6.98 -6.44
C PHE A 62 8.28 -7.37 -5.23
N CYS A 63 7.91 -6.91 -4.03
CA CYS A 63 8.78 -7.05 -2.86
C CYS A 63 8.65 -8.42 -2.19
N GLY A 64 7.47 -9.06 -2.20
CA GLY A 64 7.29 -10.34 -1.52
C GLY A 64 8.14 -11.47 -2.09
N PRO A 65 8.11 -11.75 -3.41
CA PRO A 65 8.95 -12.79 -4.02
C PRO A 65 10.45 -12.46 -3.95
N LEU A 66 10.80 -11.17 -3.88
CA LEU A 66 12.16 -10.68 -3.86
C LEU A 66 12.79 -10.76 -2.46
N LEU A 67 11.99 -10.53 -1.40
CA LEU A 67 12.42 -10.60 0.01
C LEU A 67 12.27 -11.99 0.62
N SER A 68 11.38 -12.83 0.09
CA SER A 68 11.16 -14.22 0.53
C SER A 68 12.44 -15.05 0.68
N PRO A 69 13.35 -15.09 -0.32
CA PRO A 69 14.58 -15.87 -0.20
C PRO A 69 15.53 -15.35 0.88
N TYR A 70 15.44 -14.07 1.25
CA TYR A 70 16.31 -13.45 2.25
C TYR A 70 15.81 -13.64 3.69
N LEU A 71 14.49 -13.60 3.90
CA LEU A 71 13.87 -13.62 5.23
C LEU A 71 13.30 -14.99 5.63
N LYS A 72 13.27 -15.97 4.71
CA LYS A 72 12.68 -17.31 4.94
C LYS A 72 11.24 -17.25 5.48
N LEU A 73 10.50 -16.22 5.07
CA LEU A 73 9.10 -16.01 5.44
C LEU A 73 8.20 -16.26 4.22
N PRO A 74 6.94 -16.67 4.43
CA PRO A 74 6.02 -16.91 3.31
C PRO A 74 5.82 -15.65 2.46
N ASP A 75 5.88 -15.79 1.13
CA ASP A 75 5.77 -14.67 0.18
C ASP A 75 4.61 -13.73 0.50
N TYR A 76 3.44 -14.28 0.82
CA TYR A 76 2.23 -13.50 1.13
C TYR A 76 2.35 -12.66 2.41
N THR A 77 3.11 -13.10 3.42
CA THR A 77 3.34 -12.31 4.63
C THR A 77 4.23 -11.12 4.34
N LEU A 78 5.26 -11.32 3.53
CA LEU A 78 6.14 -10.24 3.09
C LEU A 78 5.40 -9.27 2.17
N GLY A 79 4.57 -9.79 1.27
CA GLY A 79 3.68 -8.99 0.41
C GLY A 79 2.72 -8.12 1.22
N PHE A 80 2.17 -8.64 2.32
CA PHE A 80 1.32 -7.88 3.23
C PHE A 80 2.10 -6.72 3.87
N VAL A 81 3.27 -7.00 4.46
CA VAL A 81 4.10 -5.98 5.11
C VAL A 81 4.57 -4.91 4.12
N THR A 82 5.02 -5.32 2.93
CA THR A 82 5.51 -4.38 1.91
C THR A 82 4.38 -3.56 1.31
N GLY A 83 3.15 -4.08 1.24
CA GLY A 83 1.95 -3.30 0.88
C GLY A 83 1.67 -2.16 1.87
N GLY A 84 1.75 -2.45 3.18
CA GLY A 84 1.57 -1.44 4.22
C GLY A 84 2.68 -0.38 4.23
N VAL A 85 3.94 -0.81 4.17
CA VAL A 85 5.11 0.10 4.14
C VAL A 85 5.15 0.91 2.85
N GLY A 86 4.84 0.29 1.71
CA GLY A 86 4.77 0.96 0.41
C GLY A 86 3.71 2.06 0.40
N TYR A 87 2.54 1.81 0.99
CA TYR A 87 1.51 2.83 1.18
C TYR A 87 2.04 4.00 2.03
N TRP A 88 2.61 3.72 3.22
CA TRP A 88 3.16 4.76 4.09
C TRP A 88 4.21 5.59 3.34
N GLY A 89 5.20 4.94 2.73
CA GLY A 89 6.26 5.61 1.96
C GLY A 89 5.69 6.49 0.84
N PHE A 90 4.68 6.01 0.11
CA PHE A 90 4.01 6.80 -0.93
C PHE A 90 3.29 8.03 -0.35
N THR A 91 2.60 7.89 0.78
CA THR A 91 1.92 9.04 1.42
C THR A 91 2.90 10.11 1.89
N GLU A 92 4.02 9.73 2.49
CA GLU A 92 5.06 10.68 2.92
C GLU A 92 5.77 11.34 1.72
N TYR A 93 6.08 10.57 0.68
CA TYR A 93 6.66 11.11 -0.55
C TYR A 93 5.73 12.11 -1.22
N ARG A 94 4.42 11.80 -1.29
CA ARG A 94 3.41 12.71 -1.84
C ARG A 94 3.32 14.01 -1.05
N LYS A 95 3.34 13.95 0.29
CA LYS A 95 3.35 15.17 1.14
C LYS A 95 4.59 16.04 0.86
N LYS A 96 5.77 15.43 0.76
CA LYS A 96 7.03 16.15 0.45
C LYS A 96 6.97 16.81 -0.93
N LYS A 97 6.53 16.08 -1.97
CA LYS A 97 6.40 16.63 -3.33
C LYS A 97 5.36 17.74 -3.42
N LEU A 98 4.25 17.63 -2.69
CA LEU A 98 3.23 18.68 -2.65
C LEU A 98 3.77 19.97 -2.03
N LYS A 99 4.52 19.86 -0.92
CA LYS A 99 5.20 21.00 -0.30
C LYS A 99 6.21 21.65 -1.25
N GLU A 100 7.01 20.85 -1.95
CA GLU A 100 7.99 21.36 -2.93
C GLU A 100 7.32 22.14 -4.08
N ILE A 101 6.12 21.74 -4.51
CA ILE A 101 5.36 22.44 -5.54
C ILE A 101 4.78 23.75 -5.00
N ILE A 102 4.27 23.75 -3.77
CA ILE A 102 3.70 24.94 -3.12
C ILE A 102 4.82 25.97 -2.86
N ASP A 103 5.98 25.55 -2.35
CA ASP A 103 7.13 26.45 -2.10
C ASP A 103 7.74 27.00 -3.40
N ARG A 104 7.53 26.33 -4.54
CA ARG A 104 7.96 26.82 -5.87
C ARG A 104 6.95 27.74 -6.54
N GLN A 105 5.74 27.91 -6.01
CA GLN A 105 4.85 28.95 -6.51
C GLN A 105 5.28 30.31 -5.92
N PRO A 106 5.65 31.31 -6.74
CA PRO A 106 5.86 32.66 -6.22
C PRO A 106 4.53 33.16 -5.60
N PRO A 107 4.59 34.03 -4.57
CA PRO A 107 3.40 34.54 -3.92
C PRO A 107 2.44 35.09 -4.98
N GLN A 108 1.23 34.54 -5.03
CA GLN A 108 0.13 35.16 -5.77
C GLN A 108 -0.02 36.57 -5.21
N ASN A 109 0.38 37.55 -6.02
CA ASN A 109 0.22 38.96 -5.77
C ASN A 109 -1.29 39.22 -5.75
N ASN A 110 -1.90 39.18 -4.56
CA ASN A 110 -3.24 39.71 -4.31
C ASN A 110 -3.15 41.24 -4.49
N ALA A 111 -3.15 41.69 -5.75
CA ALA A 111 -3.03 43.08 -6.13
C ALA A 111 -4.22 43.55 -6.99
N ASN A 112 -5.39 42.91 -6.85
CA ASN A 112 -6.62 43.36 -7.54
C ASN A 112 -7.78 43.72 -6.59
N ASP A 113 -7.58 43.72 -5.27
CA ASP A 113 -8.53 44.29 -4.30
C ASP A 113 -7.92 45.50 -3.62
N ALA A 114 -7.78 46.60 -4.36
CA ALA A 114 -7.87 47.95 -3.82
C ALA A 114 -7.68 48.97 -4.94
N THR A 115 -8.77 49.66 -5.26
CA THR A 115 -8.90 51.10 -5.58
C THR A 115 -9.78 51.35 -6.82
N PRO A 116 -10.51 52.47 -6.84
CA PRO A 116 -11.47 52.97 -5.85
C PRO A 116 -12.92 52.97 -6.39
#